data_AF-A0A5E4A8H0-F1
#
_entry.id   AF-A0A5E4A8H0-F1
#
_cell.length_a   1.000
_cell.length_b   1.000
_cell.length_c   1.000
_cell.angle_alpha   90.00
_cell.angle_beta   90.00
_cell.angle_gamma   90.00
#
_symmetry.space_group_name_H-M   'P 1'
#
loop_
_entity.id
_entity.type
_entity.pdbx_description
1 polymer ?
#
loop_
_entity_poly.entity_id
_entity_poly.type
_entity_poly.pdbx_seq_one_letter_code
_entity_poly.pdbx_strand_id
1 'polypeptide(L)'
;MLGVHSSLAMWFAQNSQWDLFEHHFSKACRLVKRANASLFGSHGFVRFLECRVLMLQKMPEEVSGLSPETPSQTLQYFKEFFSRCVTCPVYKEWVSELKASVMRYGKKESMTLTNSIRPFETSLTRIWIEGEFLKKNNCYEKKIRNTEI
;
A
#
# COMPACT_ATOMS: atom_id res chain seq x y z
N MET A 1 -14.78 -8.18 -4.72
CA MET A 1 -14.97 -6.73 -4.43
C MET A 1 -13.88 -6.14 -3.54
N LEU A 2 -13.50 -6.73 -2.40
CA LEU A 2 -12.44 -6.17 -1.53
C LEU A 2 -11.15 -5.86 -2.29
N GLY A 3 -10.61 -6.85 -3.02
CA GLY A 3 -9.37 -6.65 -3.79
C GLY A 3 -9.45 -5.58 -4.87
N VAL A 4 -10.64 -5.29 -5.42
CA VAL A 4 -10.82 -4.19 -6.39
C VAL A 4 -10.67 -2.85 -5.69
N HIS A 5 -11.41 -2.64 -4.60
CA HIS A 5 -11.35 -1.39 -3.84
C HIS A 5 -9.98 -1.15 -3.21
N SER A 6 -9.37 -2.19 -2.65
CA SER A 6 -8.03 -2.10 -2.06
C SER A 6 -6.95 -1.82 -3.10
N SER A 7 -6.98 -2.47 -4.27
CA SER A 7 -6.00 -2.19 -5.33
C SER A 7 -6.18 -0.81 -5.95
N LEU A 8 -7.42 -0.34 -6.11
CA LEU A 8 -7.68 0.99 -6.63
C LEU A 8 -7.31 2.08 -5.63
N ALA A 9 -7.58 1.87 -4.34
CA ALA A 9 -7.04 2.74 -3.29
C ALA A 9 -5.51 2.81 -3.37
N MET A 10 -4.82 1.66 -3.38
CA MET A 10 -3.36 1.63 -3.52
C MET A 10 -2.86 2.43 -4.73
N TRP A 11 -3.51 2.28 -5.89
CA TRP A 11 -3.17 3.06 -7.09
C TRP A 11 -3.31 4.56 -6.86
N PHE A 12 -4.40 5.02 -6.25
CA PHE A 12 -4.60 6.44 -5.95
C PHE A 12 -3.57 6.98 -4.96
N ALA A 13 -3.23 6.23 -3.91
CA ALA A 13 -2.19 6.64 -2.97
C ALA A 13 -0.79 6.70 -3.60
N GLN A 14 -0.47 5.80 -4.54
CA GLN A 14 0.77 5.87 -5.31
C GLN A 14 0.86 7.14 -6.18
N ASN A 15 -0.28 7.69 -6.60
CA ASN A 15 -0.37 8.93 -7.37
C ASN A 15 -0.64 10.16 -6.49
N SER A 16 -0.55 10.04 -5.16
CA SER A 16 -0.85 11.12 -4.20
C SER A 16 -2.27 11.70 -4.32
N GLN A 17 -3.21 10.94 -4.88
CA GLN A 17 -4.63 11.33 -5.03
C GLN A 17 -5.42 10.87 -3.79
N TRP A 18 -5.19 11.52 -2.66
CA TRP A 18 -5.66 11.06 -1.35
C TRP A 18 -7.20 11.08 -1.18
N ASP A 19 -7.91 12.00 -1.82
CA ASP A 19 -9.39 12.03 -1.78
C ASP A 19 -10.01 10.77 -2.44
N LEU A 20 -9.46 10.37 -3.58
CA LEU A 20 -9.88 9.17 -4.30
C LEU A 20 -9.41 7.90 -3.57
N PHE A 21 -8.23 7.94 -2.96
CA PHE A 21 -7.79 6.90 -2.04
C PHE A 21 -8.83 6.69 -0.95
N GLU A 22 -9.23 7.74 -0.23
CA GLU A 22 -10.19 7.65 0.90
C GLU A 22 -11.53 7.08 0.45
N HIS A 23 -12.03 7.49 -0.71
CA HIS A 23 -13.28 6.97 -1.28
C HIS A 23 -13.25 5.45 -1.47
N HIS A 24 -12.19 4.92 -2.09
CA HIS A 24 -12.05 3.49 -2.34
C HIS A 24 -11.68 2.72 -1.06
N PHE A 25 -10.85 3.32 -0.22
CA PHE A 25 -10.42 2.73 1.03
C PHE A 25 -11.58 2.57 2.02
N SER A 26 -12.46 3.56 2.13
CA SER A 26 -13.69 3.49 2.94
C SER A 26 -14.59 2.32 2.52
N LYS A 27 -14.70 2.05 1.21
CA LYS A 27 -15.42 0.87 0.71
C LYS A 27 -14.69 -0.42 1.11
N ALA A 28 -13.36 -0.46 1.04
CA ALA A 28 -12.57 -1.60 1.48
C ALA A 28 -12.75 -1.90 2.99
N CYS A 29 -12.77 -0.88 3.86
CA CYS A 29 -13.05 -1.02 5.29
C CYS A 29 -14.40 -1.69 5.59
N ARG A 30 -15.42 -1.43 4.77
CA ARG A 30 -16.73 -2.10 4.91
C ARG A 30 -16.69 -3.56 4.45
N LEU A 31 -15.86 -3.85 3.46
CA LEU A 31 -15.79 -5.17 2.83
C LEU A 31 -14.85 -6.14 3.55
N VAL A 32 -13.80 -5.66 4.23
CA VAL A 32 -12.81 -6.52 4.90
C VAL A 32 -13.43 -7.44 5.96
N LYS A 33 -14.45 -6.94 6.67
CA LYS A 33 -15.23 -7.73 7.65
C LYS A 33 -15.86 -8.97 7.00
N ARG A 34 -16.19 -8.91 5.71
CA ARG A 34 -16.83 -10.00 4.94
C ARG A 34 -15.85 -10.82 4.09
N ALA A 35 -14.54 -10.58 4.18
CA ALA A 35 -13.55 -11.30 3.38
C ALA A 35 -13.54 -12.81 3.72
N ASN A 36 -13.68 -13.67 2.72
CA ASN A 36 -13.58 -15.12 2.95
C ASN A 36 -12.11 -15.57 2.85
N ALA A 37 -11.83 -16.80 3.30
CA ALA A 37 -10.51 -17.42 3.23
C ALA A 37 -10.14 -17.92 1.81
N SER A 38 -10.90 -17.53 0.77
CA SER A 38 -10.56 -17.89 -0.61
C SER A 38 -9.28 -17.18 -1.04
N LEU A 39 -8.61 -17.71 -2.08
CA LEU A 39 -7.43 -17.08 -2.65
C LEU A 39 -7.64 -15.59 -2.98
N PHE A 40 -8.78 -15.27 -3.61
CA PHE A 40 -9.15 -13.89 -3.95
C PHE A 40 -9.49 -13.04 -2.73
N GLY A 41 -10.11 -13.65 -1.72
CA GLY A 41 -10.40 -13.00 -0.43
C GLY A 41 -9.13 -12.62 0.32
N SER A 42 -8.21 -13.58 0.46
CA SER A 42 -6.89 -13.40 1.08
C SER A 42 -6.05 -12.36 0.34
N HIS A 43 -5.98 -12.42 -0.99
CA HIS A 43 -5.28 -11.41 -1.78
C HIS A 43 -5.89 -10.01 -1.57
N GLY A 44 -7.22 -9.89 -1.59
CA GLY A 44 -7.90 -8.62 -1.33
C GLY A 44 -7.60 -8.08 0.07
N PHE A 45 -7.54 -8.95 1.07
CA PHE A 45 -7.19 -8.58 2.44
C PHE A 45 -5.73 -8.11 2.52
N VAL A 46 -4.78 -8.79 1.86
CA VAL A 46 -3.38 -8.32 1.79
C VAL A 46 -3.29 -6.91 1.20
N ARG A 47 -3.95 -6.65 0.06
CA ARG A 47 -4.00 -5.31 -0.54
C ARG A 47 -4.58 -4.27 0.42
N PHE A 48 -5.60 -4.65 1.20
CA PHE A 48 -6.16 -3.79 2.24
C PHE A 48 -5.14 -3.47 3.35
N LEU A 49 -4.40 -4.47 3.84
CA LEU A 49 -3.36 -4.27 4.85
C LEU A 49 -2.24 -3.35 4.34
N GLU A 50 -1.82 -3.50 3.10
CA GLU A 50 -0.85 -2.59 2.49
C GLU A 50 -1.35 -1.15 2.47
N CYS A 51 -2.63 -0.92 2.14
CA CYS A 51 -3.25 0.41 2.21
C CYS A 51 -3.21 0.97 3.64
N ARG A 52 -3.51 0.15 4.66
CA ARG A 52 -3.43 0.56 6.08
C ARG A 52 -2.03 1.02 6.46
N VAL A 53 -1.01 0.25 6.08
CA VAL A 53 0.39 0.58 6.35
C VAL A 53 0.79 1.87 5.63
N LEU A 54 0.37 2.02 4.36
CA LEU A 54 0.66 3.21 3.57
C LEU A 54 0.03 4.48 4.15
N MET A 55 -1.23 4.40 4.59
CA MET A 55 -1.90 5.52 5.27
C MET A 55 -1.13 5.96 6.51
N LEU A 56 -0.78 5.00 7.38
CA LEU A 56 -0.02 5.26 8.60
C LEU A 56 1.30 5.97 8.32
N GLN A 57 1.94 5.69 7.18
CA GLN A 57 3.28 6.20 6.87
C GLN A 57 3.29 7.49 6.07
N LYS A 58 2.27 7.74 5.22
CA LYS A 58 2.36 8.75 4.16
C LYS A 58 1.14 9.64 4.02
N MET A 59 0.01 9.33 4.66
CA MET A 59 -1.18 10.16 4.52
C MET A 59 -0.99 11.48 5.26
N PRO A 60 -1.22 12.65 4.62
CA PRO A 60 -1.14 13.92 5.30
C PRO A 60 -2.21 14.02 6.40
N GLU A 61 -1.84 14.59 7.55
CA GLU A 61 -2.77 14.82 8.67
C GLU A 61 -3.97 15.68 8.23
N GLU A 62 -3.73 16.64 7.32
CA GLU A 62 -4.73 17.56 6.77
C GLU A 62 -5.81 16.87 5.90
N VAL A 63 -5.48 15.73 5.30
CA VAL A 63 -6.40 14.97 4.43
C VAL A 63 -7.09 13.84 5.21
N SER A 64 -6.73 13.61 6.47
CA SER A 64 -7.29 12.54 7.30
C SER A 64 -8.70 12.88 7.79
N GLY A 65 -9.69 12.83 6.88
CA GLY A 65 -11.12 12.88 7.23
C GLY A 65 -11.60 11.62 7.96
N LEU A 66 -10.85 10.52 7.82
CA LEU A 66 -10.97 9.32 8.65
C LEU A 66 -10.29 9.56 10.01
N SER A 67 -10.98 9.17 11.10
CA SER A 67 -10.43 9.14 12.47
C SER A 67 -8.98 8.66 12.45
N PRO A 68 -8.04 9.32 13.16
CA PRO A 68 -6.62 9.03 13.10
C PRO A 68 -6.41 7.53 13.25
N GLU A 69 -6.10 6.87 12.13
CA GLU A 69 -6.01 5.43 12.09
C GLU A 69 -4.80 5.05 12.94
N THR A 70 -5.05 4.31 14.01
CA THR A 70 -4.00 4.01 14.98
C THR A 70 -3.22 2.77 14.57
N PRO A 71 -1.92 2.69 14.91
CA PRO A 71 -1.17 1.45 14.74
C PRO A 71 -1.86 0.25 15.41
N SER A 72 -2.53 0.46 16.55
CA SER A 72 -3.28 -0.59 17.27
C SER A 72 -4.47 -1.13 16.48
N GLN A 73 -5.28 -0.27 15.84
CA GLN A 73 -6.36 -0.71 14.95
C GLN A 73 -5.80 -1.48 13.75
N THR A 74 -4.70 -1.02 13.16
CA THR A 74 -4.06 -1.73 12.06
C THR A 74 -3.54 -3.11 12.49
N LEU A 75 -2.97 -3.23 13.69
CA LEU A 75 -2.56 -4.52 14.27
C LEU A 75 -3.73 -5.49 14.51
N GLN A 76 -4.94 -4.99 14.74
CA GLN A 76 -6.14 -5.83 14.84
C GLN A 76 -6.45 -6.52 13.51
N TYR A 77 -6.35 -5.80 12.39
CA TYR A 77 -6.55 -6.38 11.06
C TYR A 77 -5.48 -7.42 10.71
N PHE A 78 -4.23 -7.26 11.16
CA PHE A 78 -3.22 -8.30 11.02
C PHE A 78 -3.60 -9.56 11.80
N LYS A 79 -4.06 -9.43 13.05
CA LYS A 79 -4.54 -10.58 13.83
C LYS A 79 -5.69 -11.30 13.11
N GLU A 80 -6.62 -10.54 12.54
CA GLU A 80 -7.76 -11.08 11.80
C GLU A 80 -7.34 -11.79 10.50
N PHE A 81 -6.36 -11.24 9.78
CA PHE A 81 -5.78 -11.92 8.62
C PHE A 81 -5.15 -13.26 9.01
N PHE A 82 -4.32 -13.27 10.06
CA PHE A 82 -3.69 -14.48 10.58
C PHE A 82 -4.66 -15.43 11.29
N SER A 83 -5.93 -15.09 11.52
CA SER A 83 -6.92 -16.06 11.98
C SER A 83 -7.75 -16.65 10.83
N ARG A 84 -8.02 -15.85 9.80
CA ARG A 84 -8.95 -16.22 8.71
C ARG A 84 -8.26 -16.73 7.45
N CYS A 85 -7.05 -16.25 7.15
CA CYS A 85 -6.43 -16.37 5.82
C CYS A 85 -5.11 -17.18 5.82
N VAL A 86 -4.80 -17.90 6.91
CA VAL A 86 -3.54 -18.69 7.09
C VAL A 86 -3.39 -19.82 6.07
N THR A 87 -4.47 -20.20 5.40
CA THR A 87 -4.48 -21.23 4.35
C THR A 87 -3.66 -20.85 3.10
N CYS A 88 -3.27 -19.58 2.94
CA CYS A 88 -2.48 -19.10 1.81
C CYS A 88 -1.03 -18.76 2.25
N PRO A 89 -0.08 -19.72 2.26
CA PRO A 89 1.29 -19.50 2.72
C PRO A 89 2.03 -18.44 1.90
N VAL A 90 1.64 -18.23 0.64
CA VAL A 90 2.20 -17.25 -0.30
C VAL A 90 2.24 -15.83 0.30
N TYR A 91 1.29 -15.48 1.16
CA TYR A 91 1.20 -14.14 1.76
C TYR A 91 1.77 -14.06 3.18
N LYS A 92 2.11 -15.19 3.80
CA LYS A 92 2.46 -15.24 5.22
C LYS A 92 3.69 -14.40 5.55
N GLU A 93 4.73 -14.53 4.74
CA GLU A 93 5.99 -13.78 4.90
C GLU A 93 5.74 -12.28 4.73
N TRP A 94 5.17 -11.88 3.60
CA TRP A 94 4.84 -10.49 3.29
C TRP A 94 3.98 -9.81 4.36
N VAL A 95 2.92 -10.48 4.82
CA VAL A 95 2.03 -9.92 5.86
C VAL A 95 2.75 -9.83 7.21
N SER A 96 3.70 -10.72 7.49
CA SER A 96 4.54 -10.63 8.69
C SER A 96 5.48 -9.41 8.63
N GLU A 97 6.07 -9.13 7.47
CA GLU A 97 6.90 -7.93 7.25
C GLU A 97 6.10 -6.63 7.42
N LEU A 98 4.90 -6.57 6.82
CA LEU A 98 3.98 -5.44 6.98
C LEU A 98 3.57 -5.25 8.45
N LYS A 99 3.29 -6.33 9.18
CA LYS A 99 3.00 -6.24 10.61
C LYS A 99 4.19 -5.69 11.40
N ALA A 100 5.40 -6.14 11.07
CA ALA A 100 6.61 -5.66 11.71
C ALA A 100 6.86 -4.18 11.44
N SER A 101 6.55 -3.67 10.24
CA SER A 101 6.67 -2.23 9.94
C SER A 101 5.75 -1.38 10.81
N VAL A 102 4.51 -1.82 11.05
CA VAL A 102 3.57 -1.10 11.93
C VAL A 102 4.02 -1.11 13.38
N MET A 103 4.58 -2.22 13.86
CA MET A 103 5.16 -2.30 15.21
C MET A 103 6.33 -1.33 15.38
N ARG A 104 7.18 -1.15 14.36
CA ARG A 104 8.27 -0.17 14.36
C ARG A 104 7.77 1.28 14.30
N TYR A 105 6.71 1.54 13.53
CA TYR A 105 6.09 2.86 13.46
C TYR A 105 5.61 3.33 14.85
N GLY A 106 5.01 2.44 15.64
CA GLY A 106 4.64 2.73 17.03
C GLY A 106 5.82 3.07 17.96
N LYS A 107 7.06 2.81 17.54
CA LYS A 107 8.30 3.01 18.31
C LYS A 107 9.09 4.27 17.88
N LYS A 108 8.55 5.12 16.99
CA LYS A 108 9.21 6.35 16.47
C LYS A 108 10.52 6.11 15.70
N GLU A 109 10.67 4.98 15.00
CA GLU A 109 11.72 4.81 14.00
C GLU A 109 11.15 5.06 12.59
N SER A 110 11.58 6.16 11.96
CA SER A 110 11.22 6.48 10.57
C SER A 110 11.92 5.51 9.62
N MET A 111 11.17 4.84 8.76
CA MET A 111 11.74 4.01 7.70
C MET A 111 10.97 4.19 6.40
N THR A 112 11.72 4.44 5.33
CA THR A 112 11.27 4.31 3.94
C THR A 112 10.93 2.85 3.68
N LEU A 113 9.74 2.58 3.18
CA LEU A 113 9.37 1.26 2.65
C LEU A 113 10.36 0.97 1.50
N THR A 114 11.43 0.22 1.78
CA THR A 114 12.34 -0.26 0.74
C THR A 114 11.54 -1.16 -0.20
N ASN A 115 11.90 -1.10 -1.48
CA ASN A 115 11.29 -1.81 -2.59
C ASN A 115 11.37 -3.35 -2.41
N SER A 116 10.66 -3.90 -1.42
CA SER A 116 10.45 -5.33 -1.24
C SER A 116 9.60 -5.80 -2.43
N ILE A 117 10.25 -6.54 -3.32
CA ILE A 117 9.65 -7.07 -4.53
C ILE A 117 8.66 -8.16 -4.10
N ARG A 118 7.37 -7.88 -4.30
CA ARG A 118 6.28 -8.76 -3.86
C ARG A 118 6.31 -10.08 -4.64
N PRO A 119 5.80 -11.19 -4.07
CA PRO A 119 5.68 -12.48 -4.76
C PRO A 119 4.88 -12.45 -6.07
N PHE A 120 4.06 -11.42 -6.29
CA PHE A 120 3.18 -11.28 -7.47
C PHE A 120 3.47 -10.05 -8.34
N GLU A 121 4.47 -9.23 -8.00
CA GLU A 121 4.72 -7.94 -8.65
C GLU A 121 5.79 -7.97 -9.75
N THR A 122 6.37 -9.12 -10.09
CA THR A 122 7.54 -9.19 -10.99
C THR A 122 7.30 -8.65 -12.41
N SER A 123 6.03 -8.40 -12.81
CA SER A 123 5.63 -7.79 -14.08
C SER A 123 5.21 -6.31 -13.97
N LEU A 124 4.45 -5.91 -12.94
CA LEU A 124 3.91 -4.55 -12.83
C LEU A 124 4.91 -3.53 -12.29
N THR A 125 5.78 -3.91 -11.34
CA THR A 125 6.88 -3.03 -10.90
C THR A 125 7.95 -2.85 -12.00
N ARG A 126 8.12 -3.83 -12.88
CA ARG A 126 9.10 -3.75 -13.99
C ARG A 126 8.72 -2.68 -15.01
N ILE A 127 7.43 -2.59 -15.36
CA ILE A 127 6.88 -1.54 -16.23
C ILE A 127 7.04 -0.15 -15.58
N TRP A 128 6.94 -0.06 -14.25
CA TRP A 128 7.07 1.20 -13.52
C TRP A 128 8.52 1.67 -13.33
N ILE A 129 9.48 0.77 -13.09
CA ILE A 129 10.91 1.12 -13.07
C ILE A 129 11.33 1.70 -14.43
N GLU A 130 10.84 1.14 -15.53
CA GLU A 130 11.08 1.66 -16.88
C GLU A 130 10.47 3.08 -17.08
N GLY A 131 9.27 3.32 -16.53
CA GLY A 131 8.57 4.60 -16.62
C GLY A 131 9.21 5.74 -15.80
N GLU A 132 9.76 5.44 -14.63
CA GLU A 132 10.55 6.39 -13.82
C GLU A 132 11.87 6.75 -14.51
N PHE A 133 12.50 5.80 -15.21
CA PHE A 133 13.68 6.06 -16.06
C PHE A 133 13.38 7.02 -17.22
N LEU A 134 12.23 6.86 -17.88
CA LEU A 134 11.82 7.76 -18.97
C LEU A 134 11.56 9.20 -18.48
N LYS A 135 10.98 9.38 -17.29
CA LYS A 135 10.82 10.72 -16.69
C LYS A 135 12.16 11.35 -16.32
N LYS A 136 13.13 10.55 -15.85
CA LYS A 136 14.46 11.05 -15.49
C LYS A 136 15.26 11.50 -16.72
N ASN A 137 15.18 10.79 -17.83
CA ASN A 137 15.86 11.15 -19.09
C ASN A 137 15.35 12.46 -19.70
N ASN A 138 14.04 12.75 -19.59
CA ASN A 138 13.47 14.02 -20.06
C ASN A 138 13.90 15.25 -19.22
N CYS A 139 14.30 15.06 -17.96
CA CYS A 139 14.81 16.14 -17.11
C CYS A 139 16.25 16.51 -17.47
N TYR A 140 17.08 15.53 -17.84
CA TYR A 140 18.45 15.78 -18.28
C TYR A 140 18.52 16.46 -19.66
N GLU A 141 17.67 16.08 -20.61
CA GLU A 141 17.64 16.74 -21.92
C GLU A 141 17.16 18.20 -21.89
N LYS A 142 16.32 18.57 -20.92
CA LYS A 142 15.83 19.95 -20.80
C LYS A 142 16.86 20.87 -20.15
N LYS A 143 17.81 20.33 -19.40
CA LYS A 143 18.88 21.10 -18.73
C LYS A 143 20.05 21.42 -19.66
N ILE A 144 20.29 20.61 -20.69
CA ILE A 144 21.36 20.83 -21.68
C ILE A 144 20.98 21.94 -22.69
N ARG A 145 19.68 22.16 -22.96
CA ARG A 145 19.21 23.20 -23.88
C ARG A 145 19.15 24.63 -23.31
N ASN A 146 19.36 24.81 -22.01
CA ASN A 146 19.24 26.13 -21.34
C ASN A 146 20.61 26.69 -20.88
N THR A 147 21.73 26.18 -21.39
CA THR A 147 23.08 26.67 -21.06
C THR A 147 23.89 27.06 -22.30
N GLU A 148 23.25 27.11 -23.47
CA GLU A 148 23.82 27.76 -24.64
C GLU A 148 22.91 28.93 -25.04
N ILE A 149 23.55 30.11 -25.15
CA ILE A 149 23.05 31.46 -25.48
C ILE A 149 22.75 32.34 -24.27
#